data_AF-A0A428YB76-F1
#
_entry.id   AF-A0A428YB76-F1
#
_cell.length_a   1.000
_cell.length_b   1.000
_cell.length_c   1.000
_cell.angle_alpha   90.00
_cell.angle_beta   90.00
_cell.angle_gamma   90.00
#
_symmetry.space_group_name_H-M   'P 1'
#
loop_
_entity.id
_entity.type
_entity.pdbx_description
1 polymer ?
#
loop_
_entity_poly.entity_id
_entity_poly.type
_entity_poly.pdbx_seq_one_letter_code
_entity_poly.pdbx_strand_id
1 'polypeptide(L)'
;MKDQLDAHRADRPGPTARGFDNGDNRVDLRDFASPVTVEFNWSWGDGRDHWNIPGWNSAASGFTLGGVDAPTATHIVRQNAAWDNAGHGFSDDQNPAAVVISRNTAWRNGDAGFDLRSAAAQLTGDLAVGNPTPAYLTSAVRGRPTTIADFRSVDPATARGARRPDGRLPATTFRTGPDGVGANVRAPASR
;
A
#
# COMPACT_ATOMS: atom_id res chain seq x y z
N MET A 1 -1.62 0.53 -19.64
CA MET A 1 -2.36 1.80 -19.46
C MET A 1 -1.92 2.34 -18.11
N LYS A 2 -1.08 3.38 -18.08
CA LYS A 2 -0.55 3.97 -16.84
C LYS A 2 -1.62 4.95 -16.30
N ASP A 3 -2.34 4.57 -15.27
CA ASP A 3 -3.26 5.48 -14.58
C ASP A 3 -2.47 6.44 -13.68
N GLN A 4 -2.76 7.73 -13.83
CA GLN A 4 -2.06 8.83 -13.18
C GLN A 4 -2.33 8.88 -11.66
N LEU A 5 -1.26 9.10 -10.90
CA LEU A 5 -1.33 9.52 -9.50
C LEU A 5 -1.74 11.00 -9.46
N ASP A 6 -2.92 11.33 -8.93
CA ASP A 6 -3.28 12.71 -8.60
C ASP A 6 -2.56 13.12 -7.31
N ALA A 7 -1.49 13.92 -7.43
CA ALA A 7 -0.81 14.52 -6.29
C ALA A 7 -1.65 15.68 -5.71
N HIS A 8 -2.00 15.64 -4.42
CA HIS A 8 -2.81 16.70 -3.78
C HIS A 8 -2.18 17.25 -2.48
N ARG A 9 -2.50 18.52 -2.18
CA ARG A 9 -2.04 19.31 -1.02
C ARG A 9 -2.53 18.76 0.32
N ALA A 10 -1.69 18.94 1.34
CA ALA A 10 -1.75 18.35 2.68
C ALA A 10 -2.90 18.79 3.63
N ASP A 11 -3.80 19.67 3.20
CA ASP A 11 -4.77 20.35 4.10
C ASP A 11 -6.25 19.99 3.87
N ARG A 12 -6.56 19.12 2.90
CA ARG A 12 -7.91 18.55 2.71
C ARG A 12 -7.79 17.05 2.39
N PRO A 13 -8.55 16.15 3.03
CA PRO A 13 -8.65 14.77 2.57
C PRO A 13 -9.39 14.79 1.21
N GLY A 14 -8.61 14.97 0.15
CA GLY A 14 -9.04 14.89 -1.24
C GLY A 14 -9.38 13.46 -1.67
N PRO A 15 -9.80 13.24 -2.93
CA PRO A 15 -10.27 11.96 -3.40
C PRO A 15 -9.19 10.89 -3.22
N THR A 16 -9.54 9.89 -2.42
CA THR A 16 -8.73 8.72 -2.10
C THR A 16 -8.82 7.73 -3.25
N ALA A 17 -7.70 7.35 -3.86
CA ALA A 17 -7.71 6.48 -5.03
C ALA A 17 -7.88 5.00 -4.63
N ARG A 18 -8.60 4.26 -5.47
CA ARG A 18 -8.62 2.80 -5.46
C ARG A 18 -7.98 2.33 -6.74
N GLY A 19 -7.00 1.46 -6.61
CA GLY A 19 -6.47 0.67 -7.70
C GLY A 19 -6.76 -0.78 -7.49
N PHE A 20 -7.17 -1.46 -8.55
CA PHE A 20 -7.39 -2.88 -8.44
C PHE A 20 -7.25 -3.57 -9.76
N ASP A 21 -6.89 -4.85 -9.67
CA ASP A 21 -6.86 -5.79 -10.77
C ASP A 21 -6.06 -5.24 -11.97
N ASN A 22 -4.98 -4.48 -11.69
CA ASN A 22 -4.04 -4.03 -12.70
C ASN A 22 -3.11 -5.19 -13.06
N GLY A 23 -2.66 -5.26 -14.32
CA GLY A 23 -1.71 -6.31 -14.74
C GLY A 23 -0.32 -6.19 -14.11
N ASP A 24 0.01 -4.98 -13.64
CA ASP A 24 1.29 -4.59 -13.06
C ASP A 24 1.05 -3.69 -11.82
N ASN A 25 2.09 -3.07 -11.27
CA ASN A 25 2.03 -2.24 -10.06
C ASN A 25 0.94 -1.15 -10.14
N ARG A 26 0.21 -0.95 -9.04
CA ARG A 26 -0.79 0.14 -8.98
C ARG A 26 -0.14 1.51 -8.82
N VAL A 27 0.67 1.67 -7.79
CA VAL A 27 1.46 2.89 -7.59
C VAL A 27 2.90 2.56 -7.93
N ASP A 28 3.44 3.28 -8.90
CA ASP A 28 4.82 3.13 -9.34
C ASP A 28 5.50 4.50 -9.34
N LEU A 29 6.46 4.66 -8.43
CA LEU A 29 7.20 5.92 -8.23
C LEU A 29 8.61 5.87 -8.84
N ARG A 30 8.90 4.89 -9.69
CA ARG A 30 10.25 4.61 -10.19
C ARG A 30 11.06 5.83 -10.61
N ASP A 31 10.52 6.66 -11.51
CA ASP A 31 11.29 7.76 -12.12
C ASP A 31 11.14 9.12 -11.39
N PHE A 32 10.55 9.14 -10.20
CA PHE A 32 10.42 10.38 -9.44
C PHE A 32 11.74 10.77 -8.77
N ALA A 33 12.35 11.86 -9.25
CA ALA A 33 13.55 12.45 -8.66
C ALA A 33 13.28 13.38 -7.46
N SER A 34 12.04 13.45 -6.98
CA SER A 34 11.64 14.31 -5.86
C SER A 34 10.60 13.61 -4.98
N PRO A 35 10.55 13.93 -3.68
CA PRO A 35 9.59 13.34 -2.75
C PRO A 35 8.15 13.41 -3.25
N VAL A 36 7.46 12.28 -3.15
CA VAL A 36 6.02 12.16 -3.37
C VAL A 36 5.38 11.69 -2.07
N THR A 37 4.27 12.32 -1.69
CA THR A 37 3.43 11.83 -0.60
C THR A 37 2.31 10.99 -1.17
N VAL A 38 2.24 9.73 -0.74
CA VAL A 38 1.18 8.78 -1.09
C VAL A 38 0.40 8.48 0.18
N GLU A 39 -0.86 8.91 0.22
CA GLU A 39 -1.68 8.74 1.41
C GLU A 39 -3.15 8.40 1.16
N PHE A 40 -3.70 7.57 2.06
CA PHE A 40 -5.10 7.15 2.06
C PHE A 40 -5.55 6.40 0.79
N ASN A 41 -4.65 5.68 0.14
CA ASN A 41 -4.94 4.91 -1.08
C ASN A 41 -5.08 3.42 -0.79
N TRP A 42 -5.90 2.75 -1.60
CA TRP A 42 -6.08 1.30 -1.56
C TRP A 42 -5.62 0.66 -2.88
N SER A 43 -4.86 -0.42 -2.78
CA SER A 43 -4.46 -1.29 -3.90
C SER A 43 -4.88 -2.73 -3.58
N TRP A 44 -5.48 -3.43 -4.56
CA TRP A 44 -5.68 -4.87 -4.41
C TRP A 44 -5.75 -5.67 -5.70
N GLY A 45 -5.39 -6.94 -5.62
CA GLY A 45 -5.51 -7.88 -6.74
C GLY A 45 -4.60 -7.58 -7.92
N ASP A 46 -3.63 -6.67 -7.75
CA ASP A 46 -2.69 -6.28 -8.81
C ASP A 46 -1.76 -7.46 -9.12
N GLY A 47 -1.46 -7.68 -10.41
CA GLY A 47 -0.66 -8.78 -10.93
C GLY A 47 -1.34 -10.15 -10.91
N ARG A 48 -2.61 -10.26 -10.51
CA ARG A 48 -3.38 -11.51 -10.64
C ARG A 48 -3.92 -11.64 -12.06
N ASP A 49 -4.04 -12.88 -12.54
CA ASP A 49 -4.65 -13.14 -13.84
C ASP A 49 -6.17 -13.06 -13.72
N HIS A 50 -6.73 -11.94 -14.17
CA HIS A 50 -8.18 -11.73 -14.26
C HIS A 50 -8.73 -11.94 -15.68
N TRP A 51 -7.84 -12.26 -16.63
CA TRP A 51 -8.15 -12.32 -18.07
C TRP A 51 -7.97 -13.71 -18.67
N ASN A 52 -7.56 -14.69 -17.87
CA ASN A 52 -7.27 -16.08 -18.27
C ASN A 52 -6.18 -16.14 -19.35
N ILE A 53 -5.08 -15.40 -19.15
CA ILE A 53 -3.95 -15.37 -20.08
C ILE A 53 -3.02 -16.56 -19.76
N PRO A 54 -2.84 -17.53 -20.68
CA PRO A 54 -1.94 -18.66 -20.45
C PRO A 54 -0.51 -18.20 -20.13
N GLY A 55 0.06 -18.74 -19.06
CA GLY A 55 1.42 -18.39 -18.64
C GLY A 55 1.57 -17.05 -17.93
N TRP A 56 0.45 -16.43 -17.50
CA TRP A 56 0.50 -15.19 -16.72
C TRP A 56 1.38 -15.33 -15.47
N ASN A 57 2.35 -14.45 -15.33
CA ASN A 57 3.24 -14.36 -14.19
C ASN A 57 3.62 -12.90 -13.96
N SER A 58 3.10 -12.30 -12.90
CA SER A 58 3.39 -10.94 -12.51
C SER A 58 3.69 -10.91 -11.01
N ALA A 59 4.74 -10.17 -10.64
CA ALA A 59 5.13 -9.93 -9.25
C ALA A 59 4.67 -8.55 -8.77
N ALA A 60 3.57 -8.04 -9.35
CA ALA A 60 3.08 -6.70 -9.09
C ALA A 60 2.86 -6.45 -7.60
N SER A 61 3.40 -5.33 -7.13
CA SER A 61 3.22 -4.83 -5.79
C SER A 61 2.17 -3.74 -5.75
N GLY A 62 1.55 -3.53 -4.60
CA GLY A 62 0.54 -2.47 -4.47
C GLY A 62 1.14 -1.07 -4.55
N PHE A 63 2.28 -0.89 -3.88
CA PHE A 63 3.02 0.36 -3.85
C PHE A 63 4.51 0.12 -4.09
N THR A 64 5.00 0.58 -5.22
CA THR A 64 6.41 0.53 -5.64
C THR A 64 7.01 1.92 -5.50
N LEU A 65 8.03 2.06 -4.64
CA LEU A 65 8.56 3.35 -4.19
C LEU A 65 9.88 3.73 -4.86
N GLY A 66 10.23 3.07 -5.96
CA GLY A 66 11.56 3.15 -6.53
C GLY A 66 11.70 2.33 -7.81
N GLY A 67 12.95 2.18 -8.22
CA GLY A 67 13.35 1.19 -9.21
C GLY A 67 14.86 1.09 -9.36
N VAL A 68 15.30 -0.04 -9.90
CA VAL A 68 16.69 -0.26 -10.33
C VAL A 68 17.12 0.84 -11.30
N ASP A 69 18.32 1.39 -11.15
CA ASP A 69 18.86 2.46 -12.02
C ASP A 69 17.95 3.71 -12.13
N ALA A 70 17.16 3.98 -11.09
CA ALA A 70 16.24 5.10 -11.05
C ALA A 70 16.67 6.17 -10.01
N PRO A 71 16.14 7.41 -10.11
CA PRO A 71 16.41 8.45 -9.13
C PRO A 71 16.04 8.03 -7.70
N THR A 72 16.83 8.49 -6.73
CA THR A 72 16.56 8.29 -5.30
C THR A 72 15.68 9.44 -4.78
N ALA A 73 14.57 9.11 -4.12
CA ALA A 73 13.68 10.10 -3.53
C ALA A 73 13.09 9.65 -2.19
N THR A 74 13.05 10.58 -1.22
CA THR A 74 12.51 10.37 0.12
C THR A 74 10.97 10.47 0.11
N HIS A 75 10.30 9.43 -0.37
CA HIS A 75 8.83 9.38 -0.37
C HIS A 75 8.24 9.30 1.04
N ILE A 76 7.00 9.77 1.18
CA ILE A 76 6.20 9.65 2.38
C ILE A 76 4.99 8.77 2.05
N VAL A 77 4.88 7.63 2.68
CA VAL A 77 3.85 6.63 2.41
C VAL A 77 3.08 6.38 3.69
N ARG A 78 1.84 6.87 3.77
CA ARG A 78 1.06 6.78 5.01
C ARG A 78 -0.41 6.46 4.80
N GLN A 79 -1.02 5.75 5.74
CA GLN A 79 -2.46 5.49 5.73
C GLN A 79 -2.96 4.72 4.49
N ASN A 80 -2.09 3.97 3.80
CA ASN A 80 -2.46 3.19 2.63
C ASN A 80 -2.74 1.72 2.99
N ALA A 81 -3.55 1.05 2.18
CA ALA A 81 -3.81 -0.39 2.33
C ALA A 81 -3.52 -1.15 1.03
N ALA A 82 -2.78 -2.25 1.12
CA ALA A 82 -2.44 -3.14 0.01
C ALA A 82 -2.86 -4.57 0.35
N TRP A 83 -3.65 -5.22 -0.50
CA TRP A 83 -4.04 -6.61 -0.27
C TRP A 83 -4.26 -7.45 -1.51
N ASP A 84 -4.15 -8.77 -1.38
CA ASP A 84 -4.42 -9.74 -2.47
C ASP A 84 -3.57 -9.54 -3.73
N ASN A 85 -2.55 -8.67 -3.71
CA ASN A 85 -1.64 -8.48 -4.83
C ASN A 85 -0.83 -9.76 -5.06
N ALA A 86 -0.34 -9.95 -6.28
CA ALA A 86 0.46 -11.12 -6.64
C ALA A 86 1.87 -11.08 -6.02
N GLY A 87 2.47 -9.90 -5.92
CA GLY A 87 3.75 -9.66 -5.26
C GLY A 87 3.61 -9.11 -3.85
N HIS A 88 4.26 -7.97 -3.58
CA HIS A 88 4.32 -7.36 -2.26
C HIS A 88 3.15 -6.40 -1.97
N GLY A 89 2.94 -6.07 -0.69
CA GLY A 89 2.09 -4.93 -0.33
C GLY A 89 2.77 -3.61 -0.69
N PHE A 90 3.95 -3.40 -0.13
CA PHE A 90 4.81 -2.22 -0.33
C PHE A 90 6.22 -2.70 -0.67
N SER A 91 6.84 -2.13 -1.70
CA SER A 91 8.22 -2.41 -2.08
C SER A 91 9.00 -1.11 -2.26
N ASP A 92 10.21 -1.05 -1.71
CA ASP A 92 11.14 0.05 -1.99
C ASP A 92 11.73 -0.01 -3.40
N ASP A 93 11.60 -1.16 -4.07
CA ASP A 93 12.14 -1.47 -5.40
C ASP A 93 13.51 -0.86 -5.63
N GLN A 94 14.42 -1.10 -4.69
CA GLN A 94 15.81 -0.64 -4.71
C GLN A 94 16.05 0.85 -4.50
N ASN A 95 15.03 1.66 -4.15
CA ASN A 95 15.26 3.03 -3.71
C ASN A 95 15.97 3.05 -2.34
N PRO A 96 17.21 3.58 -2.24
CA PRO A 96 17.96 3.57 -0.98
C PRO A 96 17.58 4.73 -0.04
N ALA A 97 16.66 5.61 -0.43
CA ALA A 97 16.31 6.81 0.33
C ALA A 97 15.78 6.50 1.74
N ALA A 98 15.81 7.53 2.59
CA ALA A 98 15.24 7.50 3.92
C ALA A 98 13.70 7.67 3.89
N VAL A 99 12.99 6.77 3.22
CA VAL A 99 11.52 6.83 3.06
C VAL A 99 10.80 6.77 4.40
N VAL A 100 9.71 7.53 4.53
CA VAL A 100 8.88 7.55 5.74
C VAL A 100 7.63 6.72 5.49
N ILE A 101 7.47 5.64 6.25
CA ILE A 101 6.37 4.70 6.11
C ILE A 101 5.60 4.72 7.44
N SER A 102 4.31 5.02 7.41
CA SER A 102 3.54 5.06 8.66
C SER A 102 2.07 4.71 8.51
N ARG A 103 1.56 3.91 9.44
CA ARG A 103 0.14 3.54 9.50
C ARG A 103 -0.37 2.97 8.18
N ASN A 104 0.41 2.12 7.51
CA ASN A 104 -0.05 1.37 6.35
C ASN A 104 -0.48 -0.04 6.73
N THR A 105 -1.36 -0.66 5.95
CA THR A 105 -1.79 -2.05 6.13
C THR A 105 -1.42 -2.89 4.91
N ALA A 106 -0.63 -3.94 5.09
CA ALA A 106 -0.37 -4.96 4.08
C ALA A 106 -1.03 -6.28 4.48
N TRP A 107 -1.95 -6.80 3.66
CA TRP A 107 -2.70 -8.01 3.97
C TRP A 107 -2.75 -9.02 2.82
N ARG A 108 -2.34 -10.28 3.07
CA ARG A 108 -2.52 -11.41 2.13
C ARG A 108 -2.03 -11.10 0.72
N ASN A 109 -0.95 -10.34 0.61
CA ASN A 109 -0.22 -10.22 -0.64
C ASN A 109 0.52 -11.53 -0.89
N GLY A 110 0.84 -11.81 -2.15
CA GLY A 110 1.42 -13.09 -2.58
C GLY A 110 2.86 -13.31 -2.10
N ASP A 111 3.56 -12.27 -1.65
CA ASP A 111 4.86 -12.37 -1.01
C ASP A 111 4.92 -11.44 0.24
N ALA A 112 5.94 -10.59 0.40
CA ALA A 112 6.07 -9.77 1.60
C ALA A 112 4.97 -8.71 1.77
N GLY A 113 4.60 -8.43 3.03
CA GLY A 113 3.80 -7.24 3.34
C GLY A 113 4.57 -5.95 3.04
N PHE A 114 5.81 -5.88 3.52
CA PHE A 114 6.75 -4.78 3.27
C PHE A 114 8.10 -5.33 2.80
N ASP A 115 8.48 -5.03 1.57
CA ASP A 115 9.79 -5.35 1.01
C ASP A 115 10.68 -4.09 1.02
N LEU A 116 11.54 -3.99 2.04
CA LEU A 116 12.38 -2.84 2.32
C LEU A 116 13.86 -3.26 2.46
N ARG A 117 14.37 -3.87 1.39
CA ARG A 117 15.72 -4.45 1.35
C ARG A 117 16.81 -3.43 0.98
N SER A 118 16.43 -2.23 0.58
CA SER A 118 17.35 -1.17 0.12
C SER A 118 17.18 0.14 0.87
N ALA A 119 15.95 0.52 1.21
CA ALA A 119 15.65 1.81 1.80
C ALA A 119 16.15 1.95 3.25
N ALA A 120 16.63 3.14 3.60
CA ALA A 120 16.87 3.55 4.98
C ALA A 120 15.56 3.98 5.69
N ALA A 121 14.54 3.12 5.60
CA ALA A 121 13.16 3.49 5.94
C ALA A 121 12.93 3.71 7.43
N GLN A 122 11.97 4.58 7.76
CA GLN A 122 11.40 4.71 9.10
C GLN A 122 9.95 4.25 9.10
N LEU A 123 9.64 3.17 9.84
CA LEU A 123 8.31 2.60 9.98
C LEU A 123 7.68 3.03 11.31
N THR A 124 6.40 3.37 11.30
CA THR A 124 5.66 3.72 12.52
C THR A 124 4.19 3.33 12.40
N GLY A 125 3.77 2.37 13.23
CA GLY A 125 2.38 1.95 13.32
C GLY A 125 1.87 1.21 12.10
N ASP A 126 2.74 0.63 11.27
CA ASP A 126 2.35 -0.20 10.12
C ASP A 126 1.88 -1.59 10.56
N LEU A 127 1.08 -2.24 9.73
CA LEU A 127 0.45 -3.54 9.99
C LEU A 127 0.72 -4.50 8.83
N ALA A 128 1.27 -5.68 9.11
CA ALA A 128 1.51 -6.73 8.12
C ALA A 128 0.90 -8.05 8.58
N VAL A 129 -0.03 -8.61 7.80
CA VAL A 129 -0.76 -9.82 8.23
C VAL A 129 -1.09 -10.74 7.07
N GLY A 130 -0.96 -12.05 7.26
CA GLY A 130 -1.43 -13.05 6.29
C GLY A 130 -0.67 -13.05 4.96
N ASN A 131 0.34 -12.19 4.84
CA ASN A 131 1.37 -12.26 3.82
C ASN A 131 2.31 -13.44 4.17
N PRO A 132 2.82 -14.21 3.19
CA PRO A 132 3.84 -15.25 3.44
C PRO A 132 5.00 -14.75 4.30
N THR A 133 5.49 -13.54 4.00
CA THR A 133 6.49 -12.86 4.82
C THR A 133 5.91 -11.53 5.34
N PRO A 134 5.93 -11.23 6.66
CA PRO A 134 5.45 -9.94 7.14
C PRO A 134 6.27 -8.76 6.59
N ALA A 135 7.60 -8.87 6.61
CA ALA A 135 8.50 -7.89 6.02
C ALA A 135 9.89 -8.47 5.72
N TYR A 136 10.52 -8.00 4.64
CA TYR A 136 11.96 -8.06 4.42
C TYR A 136 12.55 -6.69 4.75
N LEU A 137 13.50 -6.64 5.69
CA LEU A 137 14.07 -5.38 6.17
C LEU A 137 15.59 -5.43 6.11
N THR A 138 16.22 -4.36 5.62
CA THR A 138 17.65 -4.13 5.80
C THR A 138 17.97 -3.58 7.20
N SER A 139 19.24 -3.61 7.60
CA SER A 139 19.72 -3.07 8.89
C SER A 139 19.56 -1.55 9.01
N ALA A 140 19.39 -0.85 7.89
CA ALA A 140 19.12 0.59 7.86
C ALA A 140 17.66 0.95 8.22
N VAL A 141 16.75 -0.03 8.24
CA VAL A 141 15.34 0.22 8.58
C VAL A 141 15.18 0.42 10.09
N ARG A 142 14.44 1.47 10.47
CA ARG A 142 14.03 1.74 11.85
C ARG A 142 12.56 1.41 12.03
N GLY A 143 12.26 0.55 13.00
CA GLY A 143 10.90 0.06 13.25
C GLY A 143 10.57 -1.23 12.49
N ARG A 144 9.34 -1.71 12.65
CA ARG A 144 8.83 -2.94 12.03
C ARG A 144 7.30 -2.86 11.95
N PRO A 145 6.64 -3.44 10.93
CA PRO A 145 5.20 -3.59 11.00
C PRO A 145 4.81 -4.48 12.18
N THR A 146 3.69 -4.13 12.81
CA THR A 146 3.02 -5.00 13.78
C THR A 146 2.40 -6.18 13.03
N THR A 147 2.47 -7.36 13.62
CA THR A 147 1.71 -8.55 13.20
C THR A 147 0.69 -8.85 14.30
N ILE A 148 -0.54 -9.17 13.92
CA ILE A 148 -1.57 -9.59 14.88
C ILE A 148 -2.31 -10.80 14.32
N ALA A 149 -2.76 -11.69 15.20
CA ALA A 149 -3.57 -12.86 14.84
C ALA A 149 -5.07 -12.52 14.78
N ASP A 150 -5.54 -11.66 15.69
CA ASP A 150 -6.97 -11.37 15.87
C ASP A 150 -7.40 -10.08 15.16
N PHE A 151 -8.48 -10.17 14.37
CA PHE A 151 -9.05 -9.05 13.62
C PHE A 151 -10.50 -8.80 13.99
N ARG A 152 -10.89 -7.52 13.96
CA ARG A 152 -12.30 -7.12 14.02
C ARG A 152 -13.09 -7.60 12.80
N SER A 153 -12.51 -7.60 11.61
CA SER A 153 -13.07 -8.19 10.38
C SER A 153 -11.98 -8.38 9.31
N VAL A 154 -12.10 -9.43 8.49
CA VAL A 154 -11.16 -9.74 7.38
C VAL A 154 -11.85 -9.76 6.01
N ASP A 155 -13.12 -9.35 5.94
CA ASP A 155 -13.90 -9.34 4.71
C ASP A 155 -13.67 -8.04 3.90
N PRO A 156 -13.09 -8.09 2.69
CA PRO A 156 -12.88 -6.92 1.84
C PRO A 156 -14.14 -6.41 1.13
N ALA A 157 -15.28 -7.10 1.21
CA ALA A 157 -16.46 -6.78 0.41
C ALA A 157 -16.90 -5.32 0.56
N THR A 158 -16.94 -4.79 1.78
CA THR A 158 -17.33 -3.40 2.04
C THR A 158 -16.31 -2.38 1.51
N ALA A 159 -15.03 -2.73 1.44
CA ALA A 159 -13.99 -1.87 0.84
C ALA A 159 -14.10 -1.82 -0.70
N ARG A 160 -14.60 -2.90 -1.31
CA ARG A 160 -14.81 -3.03 -2.75
C ARG A 160 -16.15 -2.44 -3.23
N GLY A 161 -17.05 -2.09 -2.30
CA GLY A 161 -18.35 -1.50 -2.60
C GLY A 161 -18.30 -0.14 -3.31
N ALA A 162 -19.47 0.41 -3.65
CA ALA A 162 -19.57 1.71 -4.30
C ALA A 162 -18.95 2.82 -3.44
N ARG A 163 -18.38 3.85 -4.08
CA ARG A 163 -17.97 5.07 -3.39
C ARG A 163 -19.18 5.74 -2.76
N ARG A 164 -18.92 6.54 -1.72
CA ARG A 164 -19.93 7.43 -1.16
C ARG A 164 -20.37 8.47 -2.22
N PRO A 165 -21.59 9.03 -2.12
CA PRO A 165 -22.04 10.09 -3.04
C PRO A 165 -21.13 11.33 -3.09
N ASP A 166 -20.33 11.56 -2.05
CA ASP A 166 -19.34 12.65 -1.95
C ASP A 166 -17.98 12.29 -2.57
N GLY A 167 -17.87 11.16 -3.30
CA GLY A 167 -16.65 10.70 -3.97
C GLY A 167 -15.62 10.02 -3.06
N ARG A 168 -15.85 10.01 -1.74
CA ARG A 168 -14.96 9.36 -0.77
C ARG A 168 -15.04 7.83 -0.87
N LEU A 169 -14.00 7.15 -0.37
CA LEU A 169 -14.00 5.70 -0.18
C LEU A 169 -15.22 5.23 0.63
N PRO A 170 -15.73 4.01 0.37
CA PRO A 170 -16.78 3.44 1.20
C PRO A 170 -16.32 3.33 2.65
N ALA A 171 -17.26 3.52 3.58
CA ALA A 171 -17.03 3.12 4.96
C ALA A 171 -16.84 1.61 4.99
N THR A 172 -15.77 1.15 5.63
CA THR A 172 -15.48 -0.28 5.68
C THR A 172 -14.98 -0.69 7.06
N THR A 173 -15.36 -1.88 7.50
CA THR A 173 -14.80 -2.53 8.69
C THR A 173 -13.62 -3.43 8.35
N PHE A 174 -13.31 -3.55 7.06
CA PHE A 174 -12.28 -4.40 6.51
C PHE A 174 -10.92 -4.12 7.16
N ARG A 175 -10.42 -5.09 7.94
CA ARG A 175 -9.13 -5.07 8.65
C ARG A 175 -8.76 -3.72 9.28
N THR A 176 -9.59 -3.25 10.21
CA THR A 176 -9.10 -2.30 11.22
C THR A 176 -8.30 -3.07 12.26
N GLY A 177 -6.99 -2.83 12.37
CA GLY A 177 -6.20 -3.23 13.53
C GLY A 177 -6.65 -2.50 14.81
N PRO A 178 -5.95 -2.70 15.94
CA PRO A 178 -6.08 -1.84 17.10
C PRO A 178 -5.91 -0.36 16.71
N ASP A 179 -6.54 0.54 17.47
CA ASP A 179 -6.49 1.96 17.15
C ASP A 179 -5.02 2.45 17.16
N GLY A 180 -4.62 3.16 16.11
CA GLY A 180 -3.24 3.63 15.93
C GLY A 180 -2.30 2.65 15.19
N VAL A 181 -2.77 1.46 14.81
CA VAL A 181 -2.02 0.46 14.03
C VAL A 181 -2.69 0.18 12.69
N GLY A 182 -1.91 0.23 11.62
CA GLY A 182 -2.37 0.09 10.24
C GLY A 182 -3.09 1.34 9.70
N ALA A 183 -3.56 1.22 8.46
CA ALA A 183 -4.34 2.25 7.80
C ALA A 183 -5.70 2.44 8.46
N ASN A 184 -6.08 3.70 8.64
CA ASN A 184 -7.40 4.06 9.10
C ASN A 184 -8.38 3.98 7.92
N VAL A 185 -9.05 2.82 7.81
CA VAL A 185 -10.11 2.61 6.82
C VAL A 185 -11.50 3.06 7.29
N ARG A 186 -11.60 3.68 8.49
CA ARG A 186 -12.87 4.21 8.96
C ARG A 186 -13.17 5.51 8.23
N ALA A 187 -14.42 5.64 7.75
CA ALA A 187 -14.93 6.94 7.33
C ALA A 187 -14.69 7.98 8.43
N PRO A 188 -14.30 9.22 8.11
CA PRO A 188 -14.28 10.28 9.11
C PRO A 188 -15.69 10.39 9.70
N ALA A 189 -15.78 10.44 11.03
CA ALA A 189 -17.03 10.74 11.70
C ALA A 189 -17.59 12.04 11.10
N SER A 190 -18.85 12.01 10.68
CA SER A 190 -19.58 13.21 10.31
C SER A 190 -19.54 14.16 11.50
N ARG A 191 -19.03 15.38 11.29
CA ARG A 191 -19.46 16.53 12.10
C ARG A 191 -20.83 16.95 11.63
#